data_AF-A0A950U103-F1
#
_entry.id   AF-A0A950U103-F1
#
_cell.length_a   1.000
_cell.length_b   1.000
_cell.length_c   1.000
_cell.angle_alpha   90.00
_cell.angle_beta   90.00
_cell.angle_gamma   90.00
#
_symmetry.space_group_name_H-M   'P 1'
#
loop_
_entity.id
_entity.type
_entity.pdbx_description
1 polymer ?
#
loop_
_entity_poly.entity_id
_entity_poly.type
_entity_poly.pdbx_seq_one_letter_code
_entity_poly.pdbx_strand_id
1 'polypeptide(L)'
;MADVHRNTLARAPASPKVQARLGDVMRVLTDAAELLGNDLGKAVVWFLHQPLAGFDGQTAQELVTAGQAQAVLTHLAMLRDGGYA
;
A
#
# COMPACT_ATOMS: atom_id res chain seq x y z
N MET A 1 -17.63 -12.98 32.79
CA MET A 1 -17.73 -11.64 32.19
C MET A 1 -16.32 -11.12 32.04
N ALA A 2 -15.92 -10.84 30.79
CA ALA A 2 -14.71 -10.14 30.38
C ALA A 2 -13.40 -10.81 30.84
N ASP A 3 -12.34 -10.93 30.08
CA ASP A 3 -11.86 -10.00 29.09
C ASP A 3 -10.59 -10.67 28.53
N VAL A 4 -10.69 -11.38 27.41
CA VAL A 4 -9.49 -11.95 26.78
C VAL A 4 -8.76 -10.84 26.04
N HIS A 5 -8.13 -9.97 26.82
CA HIS A 5 -7.23 -8.94 26.35
C HIS A 5 -5.88 -9.55 25.93
N ARG A 6 -5.53 -9.29 24.67
CA ARG A 6 -4.14 -9.09 24.20
C ARG A 6 -3.22 -10.29 23.96
N ASN A 7 -3.68 -11.39 23.37
CA ASN A 7 -2.68 -12.32 22.80
C ASN A 7 -3.05 -13.07 21.51
N THR A 8 -3.93 -12.52 20.68
CA THR A 8 -4.29 -13.11 19.38
C THR A 8 -3.81 -12.33 18.17
N LEU A 9 -2.90 -11.37 18.35
CA LEU A 9 -2.32 -10.59 17.23
C LEU A 9 -0.84 -10.94 16.94
N ALA A 10 -0.22 -11.82 17.72
CA ALA A 10 1.20 -12.14 17.58
C ALA A 10 1.52 -13.44 16.80
N ARG A 11 0.53 -14.22 16.34
CA ARG A 11 0.79 -15.59 15.86
C ARG A 11 0.34 -15.97 14.44
N ALA A 12 0.11 -15.03 13.53
CA ALA A 12 -0.11 -15.43 12.13
C ALA A 12 0.38 -14.44 11.07
N PRO A 13 1.69 -14.38 10.79
CA PRO A 13 2.18 -13.88 9.50
C PRO A 13 2.01 -14.92 8.35
N ALA A 14 1.30 -16.04 8.58
CA ALA A 14 1.26 -17.20 7.68
C ALA A 14 -0.07 -17.44 6.95
N SER A 15 -1.00 -16.48 6.93
CA SER A 15 -2.15 -16.59 6.02
C SER A 15 -1.72 -16.20 4.59
N PRO A 16 -1.98 -17.02 3.56
CA PRO A 16 -1.67 -16.71 2.16
C PRO A 16 -2.22 -15.34 1.73
N LYS A 17 -3.37 -14.97 2.30
CA LYS A 17 -3.98 -13.65 2.12
C LYS A 17 -3.10 -12.52 2.64
N VAL A 18 -2.49 -12.66 3.81
CA VAL A 18 -1.60 -11.64 4.39
C VAL A 18 -0.29 -11.55 3.61
N GLN A 19 0.26 -12.70 3.18
CA GLN A 19 1.47 -12.72 2.36
C GLN A 19 1.24 -12.14 0.96
N ALA A 20 0.11 -12.44 0.32
CA ALA A 20 -0.27 -11.84 -0.95
C ALA A 20 -0.41 -10.32 -0.83
N ARG A 21 -1.06 -9.85 0.26
CA ARG A 21 -1.18 -8.41 0.55
C ARG A 21 0.19 -7.77 0.81
N LEU A 22 1.09 -8.44 1.50
CA LEU A 22 2.44 -7.93 1.72
C LEU A 22 3.23 -7.81 0.40
N GLY A 23 3.06 -8.78 -0.50
CA GLY A 23 3.61 -8.73 -1.85
C GLY A 23 3.07 -7.54 -2.65
N ASP A 24 1.76 -7.29 -2.56
CA ASP A 24 1.12 -6.12 -3.17
C ASP A 24 1.67 -4.80 -2.60
N VAL A 25 1.82 -4.70 -1.26
CA VAL A 25 2.42 -3.52 -0.60
C VAL A 25 3.84 -3.27 -1.11
N MET A 26 4.68 -4.31 -1.14
CA MET A 26 6.05 -4.17 -1.61
C MET A 26 6.11 -3.74 -3.08
N ARG A 27 5.22 -4.24 -3.92
CA ARG A 27 5.12 -3.82 -5.32
C ARG A 27 4.77 -2.34 -5.46
N VAL A 28 3.78 -1.88 -4.70
CA VAL A 28 3.38 -0.46 -4.66
C VAL A 28 4.54 0.41 -4.18
N LEU A 29 5.24 -0.01 -3.11
CA LEU A 29 6.38 0.74 -2.57
C LEU A 29 7.55 0.81 -3.55
N THR A 30 7.86 -0.28 -4.27
CA THR A 30 8.92 -0.28 -5.29
C THR A 30 8.58 0.66 -6.44
N ASP A 31 7.36 0.57 -6.99
CA ASP A 31 6.92 1.42 -8.12
C ASP A 31 6.87 2.91 -7.70
N ALA A 32 6.37 3.20 -6.49
CA ALA A 32 6.40 4.53 -5.91
C ALA A 32 7.84 5.02 -5.65
N ALA A 33 8.74 4.15 -5.19
CA ALA A 33 10.14 4.51 -4.98
C ALA A 33 10.83 4.86 -6.30
N GLU A 34 10.58 4.11 -7.37
CA GLU A 34 11.09 4.44 -8.71
C GLU A 34 10.61 5.82 -9.17
N LEU A 35 9.33 6.15 -8.98
CA LEU A 35 8.76 7.47 -9.25
C LEU A 35 9.38 8.60 -8.41
N LEU A 36 9.73 8.31 -7.15
CA LEU A 36 10.25 9.28 -6.19
C LEU A 36 11.79 9.41 -6.20
N GLY A 37 12.45 8.85 -7.22
CA GLY A 37 13.91 8.93 -7.39
C GLY A 37 14.69 7.82 -6.69
N ASN A 38 14.13 6.61 -6.66
CA ASN A 38 14.67 5.42 -6.02
C ASN A 38 14.86 5.57 -4.49
N ASP A 39 13.96 6.33 -3.85
CA ASP A 39 14.00 6.61 -2.41
C ASP A 39 12.84 5.89 -1.71
N LEU A 40 13.15 4.73 -1.11
CA LEU A 40 12.16 3.92 -0.41
C LEU A 40 11.58 4.65 0.82
N GLY A 41 12.36 5.54 1.45
CA GLY A 41 11.91 6.32 2.60
C GLY A 41 10.80 7.28 2.20
N LYS A 42 10.98 8.00 1.08
CA LYS A 42 9.93 8.85 0.51
C LYS A 42 8.72 8.04 0.05
N ALA A 43 8.92 6.87 -0.53
CA ALA A 43 7.83 5.99 -0.94
C ALA A 43 6.98 5.52 0.24
N VAL A 44 7.61 5.17 1.37
CA VAL A 44 6.90 4.80 2.60
C VAL A 44 6.14 5.99 3.18
N VAL A 45 6.75 7.17 3.23
CA VAL A 45 6.08 8.39 3.71
C VAL A 45 4.88 8.73 2.81
N TRP A 46 5.03 8.62 1.49
CA TRP A 46 3.94 8.78 0.55
C TRP A 46 2.84 7.74 0.79
N PHE A 47 3.21 6.47 0.94
CA PHE A 47 2.26 5.37 1.14
C PHE A 47 1.39 5.54 2.39
N LEU A 48 1.96 6.08 3.47
CA LEU A 48 1.30 6.29 4.75
C LEU A 48 0.56 7.63 4.87
N HIS A 49 1.05 8.68 4.22
CA HIS A 49 0.61 10.06 4.48
C HIS A 49 0.10 10.82 3.26
N GLN A 50 0.27 10.31 2.03
CA GLN A 50 -0.20 10.98 0.83
C GLN A 50 -1.56 10.40 0.39
N PRO A 51 -2.65 11.19 0.49
CA PRO A 51 -3.94 10.77 -0.03
C PRO A 51 -3.90 10.74 -1.56
N LEU A 52 -4.40 9.66 -2.17
CA LEU A 52 -4.44 9.57 -3.62
C LEU A 52 -5.62 10.40 -4.16
N ALA A 53 -5.29 11.43 -4.92
CA ALA A 53 -6.27 12.20 -5.67
C ALA A 53 -6.96 11.29 -6.70
N GLY A 54 -8.27 11.06 -6.54
CA GLY A 54 -9.06 10.14 -7.35
C GLY A 54 -9.56 8.89 -6.61
N PHE A 55 -9.13 8.66 -5.36
CA PHE A 55 -9.56 7.55 -4.51
C PHE A 55 -10.31 7.99 -3.26
N ASP A 56 -11.13 9.04 -3.37
CA ASP A 56 -11.91 9.62 -2.26
C ASP A 56 -11.04 10.19 -1.12
N GLY A 57 -9.76 10.50 -1.39
CA GLY A 57 -8.81 10.96 -0.38
C GLY A 57 -8.24 9.84 0.50
N GLN A 58 -8.48 8.58 0.16
CA GLN A 58 -7.86 7.44 0.84
C GLN A 58 -6.36 7.38 0.57
N THR A 59 -5.62 6.92 1.57
CA THR A 59 -4.19 6.64 1.44
C THR A 59 -3.93 5.33 0.70
N ALA A 60 -2.75 5.18 0.12
CA ALA A 60 -2.34 3.93 -0.52
C ALA A 60 -2.43 2.74 0.46
N GLN A 61 -2.10 2.96 1.74
CA GLN A 61 -2.27 1.97 2.80
C GLN A 61 -3.71 1.49 2.94
N GLU A 62 -4.67 2.41 2.97
CA GLU A 62 -6.09 2.08 3.11
C GLU A 62 -6.60 1.30 1.91
N LEU A 63 -6.22 1.70 0.70
CA LEU A 63 -6.57 1.00 -0.53
C LEU A 63 -6.00 -0.42 -0.57
N VAL A 64 -4.74 -0.61 -0.17
CA VAL A 64 -4.15 -1.96 -0.10
C VAL A 64 -4.83 -2.81 0.98
N THR A 65 -5.21 -2.22 2.10
CA THR A 65 -5.96 -2.89 3.19
C THR A 65 -7.37 -3.28 2.73
N ALA A 66 -8.04 -2.42 1.96
CA ALA A 66 -9.31 -2.70 1.29
C ALA A 66 -9.18 -3.74 0.16
N GLY A 67 -7.96 -4.11 -0.21
CA GLY A 67 -7.65 -5.08 -1.26
C GLY A 67 -7.67 -4.51 -2.67
N GLN A 68 -7.65 -3.19 -2.80
CA GLN A 68 -7.59 -2.41 -4.03
C GLN A 68 -6.15 -2.01 -4.41
N ALA A 69 -5.15 -2.81 -4.01
CA ALA A 69 -3.75 -2.54 -4.33
C ALA A 69 -3.48 -2.42 -5.83
N GLN A 70 -4.17 -3.22 -6.65
CA GLN A 70 -4.08 -3.16 -8.10
C GLN A 70 -4.49 -1.79 -8.65
N ALA A 71 -5.49 -1.14 -8.03
CA ALA A 71 -5.95 0.18 -8.46
C ALA A 71 -4.90 1.26 -8.15
N VAL A 72 -4.21 1.14 -7.01
CA VAL A 72 -3.05 2.00 -6.66
C VAL A 72 -1.92 1.82 -7.68
N LEU A 73 -1.59 0.57 -8.03
CA LEU A 73 -0.57 0.28 -9.05
C LEU A 73 -0.94 0.84 -10.42
N THR A 74 -2.20 0.70 -10.84
CA THR A 74 -2.67 1.30 -12.10
C THR A 74 -2.61 2.82 -12.06
N HIS A 75 -2.91 3.45 -10.92
CA HIS A 75 -2.79 4.89 -10.76
C HIS A 75 -1.34 5.37 -10.84
N LEU A 76 -0.40 4.68 -10.18
CA LEU A 76 1.03 4.97 -10.28
C LEU A 76 1.55 4.77 -11.72
N ALA A 77 1.12 3.70 -12.38
CA ALA A 77 1.44 3.45 -13.78
C ALA A 77 0.89 4.55 -14.71
N MET A 78 -0.34 5.03 -14.49
CA MET A 78 -0.90 6.18 -15.22
C MET A 78 -0.15 7.48 -14.93
N LEU A 79 0.35 7.69 -13.71
CA LEU A 79 1.18 8.85 -13.39
C LEU A 79 2.52 8.80 -14.15
N ARG A 80 3.09 7.60 -14.27
CA ARG A 80 4.34 7.36 -15.03
C ARG A 80 4.13 7.52 -16.53
N ASP A 81 3.03 6.98 -17.06
CA ASP A 81 2.72 6.95 -18.50
C ASP A 81 2.15 8.29 -18.99
N GLY A 82 1.28 8.92 -18.19
CA GLY A 82 0.65 10.21 -18.48
C GLY A 82 1.59 11.42 -18.43
N GLY A 83 2.83 11.24 -17.94
CA GLY A 83 3.90 12.23 -18.09
C GLY A 83 4.56 12.23 -19.48
N TYR A 84 4.21 11.29 -20.36
CA TYR A 84 4.82 11.08 -21.67
C TYR A 84 3.88 11.32 -22.88
N ALA A 85 2.77 12.03 -22.70
CA ALA A 85 1.87 12.45 -23.79
C ALA A 85 2.00 13.93 -24.14
#